data_AF-A0A193GH43-F1
#
_entry.id   AF-A0A193GH43-F1
#
_cell.length_a   1.000
_cell.length_b   1.000
_cell.length_c   1.000
_cell.angle_alpha   90.00
_cell.angle_beta   90.00
_cell.angle_gamma   90.00
#
_symmetry.space_group_name_H-M   'P 1'
#
loop_
_entity.id
_entity.type
_entity.pdbx_description
1 polymer ?
#
loop_
_entity_poly.entity_id
_entity_poly.type
_entity_poly.pdbx_seq_one_letter_code
_entity_poly.pdbx_strand_id
1 'polypeptide(L)'
;MAIQQINVGTAPNDGTGDPIRTAFVKANANFQDLDGRVAAAIPTSQRGAVNGVAPLGADAKVPAVNLPSYVDDVVEVQNNAALPQPGESGKIYVVLNDSSGLNNVQYRWSGSAYVEIVASPGTTDNVPEGVTNKYFTEARVLSVVSNRLRVYTYAGRPTTDVGPIYIVGLGPCEFNTTFNGYLPLVRYADCYVEGGGAANSVRLSRFRGSRLTVLDKHLPIPGSGVEIVPTGIVQGSVNYLYAYDNSGSLGLEYSTTPGAVYAATGDVVKPGDPSRLLVGFFTMESNQIIDSLSARCIGSFFNRRPKTVTSSVPSAATASTTPVFATGRRIMCWAGETLDMKVSGAGTTSQALQAGYYALAIGTTNIVSYPGIVQPSTANQFSTASMDFGFTNTGDAALSAGVTVWVASGSVGCQYQLNFSATTRL
;
A
#
# COMPACT_ATOMS: atom_id res chain seq x y z
N MET A 1 -100.43 13.42 4.61
CA MET A 1 -101.20 14.68 4.60
C MET A 1 -101.80 14.89 5.99
N ALA A 2 -102.21 16.11 6.34
CA ALA A 2 -102.97 16.29 7.58
C ALA A 2 -104.38 15.71 7.40
N ILE A 3 -104.93 15.05 8.43
CA ILE A 3 -106.30 14.52 8.40
C ILE A 3 -107.26 15.70 8.16
N GLN A 4 -108.08 15.59 7.10
CA GLN A 4 -109.07 16.59 6.76
C GLN A 4 -110.28 16.46 7.68
N GLN A 5 -110.58 17.50 8.46
CA GLN A 5 -111.76 17.50 9.31
C GLN A 5 -113.04 17.66 8.45
N ILE A 6 -114.02 16.82 8.72
CA ILE A 6 -115.37 16.93 8.13
C ILE A 6 -116.14 17.93 8.98
N ASN A 7 -116.59 19.03 8.39
CA ASN A 7 -117.43 19.99 9.08
C ASN A 7 -118.87 19.47 9.07
N VAL A 8 -119.43 19.20 10.25
CA VAL A 8 -120.80 18.69 10.41
C VAL A 8 -121.85 19.78 10.58
N GLY A 9 -121.44 21.06 10.53
CA GLY A 9 -122.29 22.21 10.82
C GLY A 9 -122.40 22.49 12.32
N THR A 10 -123.12 23.56 12.66
CA THR A 10 -123.31 24.01 14.05
C THR A 10 -124.64 23.56 14.65
N ALA A 11 -125.62 23.23 13.81
CA ALA A 11 -126.93 22.73 14.16
C ALA A 11 -127.49 21.78 13.08
N PRO A 12 -128.48 20.92 13.40
CA PRO A 12 -129.10 20.05 12.42
C PRO A 12 -129.73 20.82 11.26
N ASN A 13 -129.41 20.42 10.02
CA ASN A 13 -129.94 20.99 8.77
C ASN A 13 -129.67 22.50 8.57
N ASP A 14 -128.63 23.06 9.20
CA ASP A 14 -128.32 24.50 9.11
C ASP A 14 -127.62 24.92 7.79
N GLY A 15 -127.23 23.96 6.95
CA GLY A 15 -126.57 24.20 5.66
C GLY A 15 -125.12 24.70 5.77
N THR A 16 -124.55 24.78 6.96
CA THR A 16 -123.18 25.27 7.20
C THR A 16 -122.11 24.18 7.20
N GLY A 17 -122.52 22.91 7.21
CA GLY A 17 -121.64 21.74 7.09
C GLY A 17 -121.15 21.48 5.67
N ASP A 18 -120.18 20.57 5.54
CA ASP A 18 -119.73 20.10 4.24
C ASP A 18 -120.89 19.39 3.51
N PRO A 19 -121.11 19.65 2.21
CA PRO A 19 -122.01 18.84 1.41
C PRO A 19 -121.64 17.36 1.50
N ILE A 20 -122.64 16.48 1.49
CA ILE A 20 -122.44 15.02 1.66
C ILE A 20 -121.34 14.46 0.74
N ARG A 21 -121.31 14.91 -0.53
CA ARG A 21 -120.27 14.54 -1.50
C ARG A 21 -118.87 14.96 -1.04
N THR A 22 -118.72 16.18 -0.55
CA THR A 22 -117.46 16.72 -0.04
C THR A 22 -116.99 15.97 1.19
N ALA A 23 -117.89 15.69 2.14
CA ALA A 23 -117.59 14.91 3.33
C ALA A 23 -117.08 13.49 2.99
N PHE A 24 -117.72 12.80 2.05
CA PHE A 24 -117.27 11.47 1.60
C PHE A 24 -115.93 11.49 0.87
N VAL A 25 -115.64 12.53 0.08
CA VAL A 25 -114.31 12.71 -0.54
C VAL A 25 -113.24 12.89 0.53
N LYS A 26 -113.48 13.74 1.54
CA LYS A 26 -112.57 13.94 2.68
C LYS A 26 -112.35 12.64 3.45
N ALA A 27 -113.40 11.87 3.72
CA ALA A 27 -113.31 10.58 4.39
C ALA A 27 -112.42 9.60 3.62
N ASN A 28 -112.64 9.44 2.31
CA ASN A 28 -111.83 8.55 1.48
C ASN A 28 -110.35 8.99 1.42
N ALA A 29 -110.10 10.30 1.30
CA ALA A 29 -108.74 10.83 1.33
C ALA A 29 -108.04 10.56 2.67
N ASN A 30 -108.75 10.69 3.79
CA ASN A 30 -108.22 10.37 5.12
C ASN A 30 -107.91 8.89 5.28
N PHE A 31 -108.76 7.99 4.77
CA PHE A 31 -108.50 6.55 4.81
C PHE A 31 -107.29 6.16 3.96
N GLN A 32 -107.15 6.74 2.77
CA GLN A 32 -105.96 6.54 1.92
C GLN A 32 -104.67 7.02 2.59
N ASP A 33 -104.71 8.18 3.26
CA ASP A 33 -103.55 8.69 4.00
C ASP A 33 -103.20 7.79 5.20
N LEU A 34 -104.21 7.35 5.95
CA LEU A 34 -104.02 6.46 7.09
C LEU A 34 -103.41 5.12 6.66
N ASP A 35 -103.92 4.52 5.58
CA ASP A 35 -103.38 3.28 5.00
C ASP A 35 -101.90 3.44 4.63
N GLY A 36 -101.53 4.54 3.96
CA GLY A 36 -100.14 4.85 3.64
C GLY A 36 -99.24 5.03 4.87
N ARG A 37 -99.74 5.67 5.93
CA ARG A 37 -98.98 5.88 7.18
C ARG A 37 -98.79 4.58 7.96
N VAL A 38 -99.79 3.71 7.99
CA VAL A 38 -99.71 2.40 8.65
C VAL A 38 -98.74 1.49 7.89
N ALA A 39 -98.78 1.50 6.55
CA ALA A 39 -97.85 0.72 5.73
C ALA A 39 -96.37 1.13 5.91
N ALA A 40 -96.10 2.42 6.18
CA ALA A 40 -94.74 2.94 6.39
C ALA A 40 -94.28 2.90 7.85
N ALA A 41 -95.18 2.67 8.81
CA ALA A 41 -94.83 2.65 10.22
C ALA A 41 -94.14 1.34 10.60
N ILE A 42 -93.12 1.43 11.45
CA ILE A 42 -92.52 0.25 12.09
C ILE A 42 -93.35 -0.07 13.34
N PRO A 43 -94.03 -1.23 13.43
CA PRO A 43 -94.77 -1.62 14.61
C PRO A 43 -93.85 -1.70 15.84
N THR A 44 -94.31 -1.20 16.99
CA THR A 44 -93.55 -1.27 18.24
C THR A 44 -93.27 -2.71 18.66
N SER A 45 -94.15 -3.65 18.31
CA SER A 45 -93.98 -5.08 18.52
C SER A 45 -92.85 -5.72 17.68
N GLN A 46 -92.43 -5.07 16.58
CA GLN A 46 -91.32 -5.56 15.74
C GLN A 46 -89.98 -4.94 16.14
N ARG A 47 -89.96 -3.86 16.93
CA ARG A 47 -88.72 -3.18 17.32
C ARG A 47 -88.00 -3.97 18.42
N GLY A 48 -86.82 -4.50 18.11
CA GLY A 48 -86.02 -5.30 19.05
C GLY A 48 -86.60 -6.69 19.34
N ALA A 49 -87.58 -7.14 18.55
CA ALA A 49 -88.15 -8.48 18.66
C ALA A 49 -87.37 -9.49 17.80
N VAL A 50 -87.50 -10.78 18.13
CA VAL A 50 -86.98 -11.88 17.31
C VAL A 50 -87.61 -11.81 15.92
N ASN A 51 -86.78 -11.93 14.87
CA ASN A 51 -87.17 -11.74 13.46
C ASN A 51 -87.74 -10.35 13.13
N GLY A 52 -87.48 -9.35 13.98
CA GLY A 52 -87.94 -7.97 13.83
C GLY A 52 -86.86 -7.01 13.30
N VAL A 53 -87.04 -5.73 13.61
CA VAL A 53 -86.14 -4.63 13.21
C VAL A 53 -85.23 -4.26 14.38
N ALA A 54 -83.93 -4.15 14.12
CA ALA A 54 -82.95 -3.73 15.13
C ALA A 54 -83.23 -2.27 15.60
N PRO A 55 -83.29 -2.01 16.92
CA PRO A 55 -83.45 -0.64 17.43
C PRO A 55 -82.14 0.14 17.35
N LEU A 56 -82.25 1.46 17.22
CA LEU A 56 -81.14 2.39 17.45
C LEU A 56 -81.19 2.91 18.89
N GLY A 57 -80.01 3.10 19.50
CA GLY A 57 -79.83 3.76 20.78
C GLY A 57 -79.97 5.28 20.69
N ALA A 58 -79.79 5.96 21.84
CA ALA A 58 -79.84 7.43 21.92
C ALA A 58 -78.74 8.13 21.10
N ASP A 59 -77.68 7.41 20.75
CA ASP A 59 -76.56 7.82 19.90
C ASP A 59 -76.77 7.50 18.41
N ALA A 60 -77.98 7.07 18.03
CA ALA A 60 -78.34 6.64 16.68
C ALA A 60 -77.53 5.44 16.14
N LYS A 61 -76.95 4.60 17.00
CA LYS A 61 -76.26 3.35 16.63
C LYS A 61 -77.05 2.13 17.07
N VAL A 62 -76.79 0.98 16.45
CA VAL A 62 -77.34 -0.31 16.92
C VAL A 62 -76.65 -0.70 18.23
N PRO A 63 -77.36 -0.89 19.35
CA PRO A 63 -76.76 -1.31 20.61
C PRO A 63 -76.08 -2.68 20.51
N ALA A 64 -74.95 -2.86 21.20
CA ALA A 64 -74.15 -4.08 21.13
C ALA A 64 -74.92 -5.37 21.49
N VAL A 65 -75.94 -5.29 22.34
CA VAL A 65 -76.81 -6.44 22.69
C VAL A 65 -77.59 -7.00 21.49
N ASN A 66 -77.80 -6.20 20.44
CA ASN A 66 -78.45 -6.61 19.20
C ASN A 66 -77.46 -7.00 18.11
N LEU A 67 -76.15 -6.92 18.39
CA LEU A 67 -75.09 -7.40 17.51
C LEU A 67 -74.74 -8.83 17.94
N PRO A 68 -74.46 -9.73 16.98
CA PRO A 68 -73.74 -10.97 17.28
C PRO A 68 -72.44 -10.65 18.04
N SER A 69 -72.00 -11.53 18.96
CA SER A 69 -70.84 -11.38 19.88
C SER A 69 -69.44 -11.21 19.24
N TYR A 70 -69.37 -10.67 18.03
CA TYR A 70 -68.22 -10.65 17.12
C TYR A 70 -67.81 -9.23 16.74
N VAL A 71 -67.97 -8.29 17.66
CA VAL A 71 -67.38 -6.95 17.52
C VAL A 71 -66.38 -6.70 18.64
N ASP A 72 -65.67 -7.76 19.04
CA ASP A 72 -64.45 -7.68 19.85
C ASP A 72 -63.64 -8.98 19.66
N ASP A 73 -62.83 -9.04 18.60
CA ASP A 73 -62.18 -10.27 18.12
C ASP A 73 -60.70 -10.38 18.50
N VAL A 74 -60.25 -9.63 19.51
CA VAL A 74 -58.90 -9.76 20.07
C VAL A 74 -58.99 -10.05 21.57
N VAL A 75 -58.57 -11.24 21.99
CA VAL A 75 -58.51 -11.66 23.38
C VAL A 75 -57.06 -11.66 23.84
N GLU A 76 -56.71 -10.75 24.75
CA GLU A 76 -55.36 -10.68 25.31
C GLU A 76 -55.28 -11.49 26.61
N VAL A 77 -54.30 -12.38 26.71
CA VAL A 77 -54.06 -13.23 27.89
C VAL A 77 -52.61 -13.19 28.33
N GLN A 78 -52.37 -13.38 29.63
CA GLN A 78 -51.02 -13.25 30.19
C GLN A 78 -50.04 -14.31 29.68
N ASN A 79 -50.50 -15.55 29.48
CA ASN A 79 -49.71 -16.71 29.09
C ASN A 79 -50.61 -17.80 28.44
N ASN A 80 -50.01 -18.84 27.84
CA ASN A 80 -50.78 -19.90 27.16
C ASN A 80 -51.75 -20.66 28.08
N ALA A 81 -51.47 -20.72 29.38
CA ALA A 81 -52.33 -21.40 30.35
C ALA A 81 -53.61 -20.62 30.64
N ALA A 82 -53.61 -19.31 30.40
CA ALA A 82 -54.79 -18.45 30.51
C ALA A 82 -55.68 -18.45 29.26
N LEU A 83 -55.31 -19.19 28.21
CA LEU A 83 -56.15 -19.37 27.03
C LEU A 83 -57.38 -20.24 27.36
N PRO A 84 -58.60 -19.88 26.89
CA PRO A 84 -59.79 -20.70 27.03
C PRO A 84 -59.61 -22.13 26.51
N GLN A 85 -60.24 -23.11 27.16
CA GLN A 85 -60.23 -24.52 26.73
C GLN A 85 -61.67 -25.04 26.67
N PRO A 86 -62.27 -25.24 25.48
CA PRO A 86 -61.73 -24.96 24.15
C PRO A 86 -61.68 -23.46 23.83
N GLY A 87 -60.89 -23.08 22.82
CA GLY A 87 -60.97 -21.75 22.22
C GLY A 87 -62.22 -21.58 21.35
N GLU A 88 -62.46 -20.34 20.93
CA GLU A 88 -63.56 -19.94 20.04
C GLU A 88 -63.02 -19.66 18.63
N SER A 89 -63.71 -20.18 17.62
CA SER A 89 -63.39 -19.90 16.22
C SER A 89 -63.67 -18.44 15.88
N GLY A 90 -62.83 -17.82 15.04
CA GLY A 90 -62.99 -16.43 14.61
C GLY A 90 -62.39 -15.37 15.54
N LYS A 91 -61.84 -15.77 16.70
CA LYS A 91 -61.10 -14.88 17.61
C LYS A 91 -59.60 -14.92 17.33
N ILE A 92 -58.95 -13.76 17.48
CA ILE A 92 -57.50 -13.63 17.61
C ILE A 92 -57.17 -13.62 19.09
N TYR A 93 -56.20 -14.44 19.48
CA TYR A 93 -55.69 -14.48 20.83
C TYR A 93 -54.28 -13.89 20.84
N VAL A 94 -54.02 -12.93 21.73
CA VAL A 94 -52.69 -12.35 21.92
C VAL A 94 -52.17 -12.85 23.26
N VAL A 95 -51.13 -13.67 23.23
CA VAL A 95 -50.46 -14.16 24.43
C VAL A 95 -49.31 -13.22 24.74
N LEU A 96 -49.43 -12.47 25.85
CA LEU A 96 -48.44 -11.46 26.22
C LEU A 96 -47.08 -12.07 26.55
N ASN A 97 -47.04 -13.27 27.14
CA ASN A 97 -45.82 -14.04 27.41
C ASN A 97 -46.02 -15.49 26.96
N ASP A 98 -45.51 -15.81 25.77
CA ASP A 98 -45.62 -17.15 25.22
C ASP A 98 -44.62 -18.14 25.86
N SER A 99 -44.95 -19.42 25.81
CA SER A 99 -44.11 -20.52 26.31
C SER A 99 -42.75 -20.63 25.61
N SER A 100 -42.59 -20.05 24.41
CA SER A 100 -41.31 -19.90 23.72
C SER A 100 -40.45 -18.72 24.20
N GLY A 101 -40.96 -17.88 25.12
CA GLY A 101 -40.29 -16.69 25.63
C GLY A 101 -40.49 -15.43 24.77
N LEU A 102 -41.37 -15.48 23.76
CA LEU A 102 -41.73 -14.35 22.92
C LEU A 102 -42.91 -13.56 23.51
N ASN A 103 -42.94 -12.25 23.25
CA ASN A 103 -44.00 -11.37 23.74
C ASN A 103 -45.04 -11.09 22.65
N ASN A 104 -46.31 -10.96 23.06
CA ASN A 104 -47.44 -10.60 22.19
C ASN A 104 -47.64 -11.53 20.98
N VAL A 105 -47.48 -12.84 21.19
CA VAL A 105 -47.62 -13.84 20.13
C VAL A 105 -49.10 -14.04 19.80
N GLN A 106 -49.42 -14.03 18.51
CA GLN A 106 -50.80 -14.11 18.02
C GLN A 106 -51.18 -15.55 17.68
N TYR A 107 -52.38 -15.96 18.08
CA TYR A 107 -52.94 -17.27 17.82
C TYR A 107 -54.36 -17.18 17.27
N ARG A 108 -54.76 -18.23 16.55
CA ARG A 108 -56.16 -18.52 16.22
C ARG A 108 -56.54 -19.92 16.70
N TRP A 109 -57.81 -20.12 17.05
CA TRP A 109 -58.33 -21.45 17.34
C TRP A 109 -58.62 -22.22 16.04
N SER A 110 -58.01 -23.40 15.86
CA SER A 110 -58.19 -24.24 14.66
C SER A 110 -59.43 -25.15 14.70
N GLY A 111 -60.14 -25.18 15.83
CA GLY A 111 -61.16 -26.18 16.14
C GLY A 111 -60.68 -27.28 17.08
N SER A 112 -59.36 -27.49 17.19
CA SER A 112 -58.78 -28.50 18.08
C SER A 112 -57.55 -28.03 18.86
N ALA A 113 -56.87 -26.97 18.42
CA ALA A 113 -55.73 -26.40 19.10
C ALA A 113 -55.56 -24.91 18.76
N TYR A 114 -54.77 -24.21 19.57
CA TYR A 114 -54.28 -22.88 19.22
C TYR A 114 -53.15 -23.01 18.19
N VAL A 115 -53.29 -22.31 17.07
CA VAL A 115 -52.30 -22.26 16.00
C VAL A 115 -51.75 -20.84 15.90
N GLU A 116 -50.43 -20.72 15.98
CA GLU A 116 -49.74 -19.43 15.89
C GLU A 116 -49.92 -18.78 14.52
N ILE A 117 -50.09 -17.47 14.52
CA ILE A 117 -50.07 -16.61 13.34
C ILE A 117 -48.68 -15.96 13.29
N VAL A 118 -47.79 -16.55 12.50
CA VAL A 118 -46.38 -16.12 12.41
C VAL A 118 -46.28 -14.83 11.60
N ALA A 119 -45.65 -13.80 12.17
CA ALA A 119 -45.33 -12.57 11.45
C ALA A 119 -44.13 -12.79 10.51
N SER A 120 -44.14 -12.15 9.33
CA SER A 120 -42.95 -12.11 8.47
C SER A 120 -41.79 -11.45 9.23
N PRO A 121 -40.55 -11.95 9.12
CA PRO A 121 -39.38 -11.27 9.67
C PRO A 121 -39.30 -9.82 9.17
N GLY A 122 -39.22 -8.87 10.10
CA GLY A 122 -39.26 -7.43 9.79
C GLY A 122 -37.95 -6.86 9.23
N THR A 123 -36.84 -7.58 9.41
CA THR A 123 -35.52 -7.24 8.86
C THR A 123 -34.77 -8.52 8.45
N THR A 124 -33.71 -8.36 7.66
CA THR A 124 -32.80 -9.47 7.33
C THR A 124 -32.14 -10.09 8.56
N ASP A 125 -31.99 -9.33 9.66
CA ASP A 125 -31.36 -9.80 10.90
C ASP A 125 -32.26 -10.77 11.68
N ASN A 126 -33.56 -10.77 11.40
CA ASN A 126 -34.54 -11.68 12.00
C ASN A 126 -34.74 -12.98 11.21
N VAL A 127 -34.01 -13.18 10.10
CA VAL A 127 -34.08 -14.40 9.30
C VAL A 127 -32.92 -15.33 9.71
N PRO A 128 -33.18 -16.49 10.34
CA PRO A 128 -32.12 -17.45 10.64
C PRO A 128 -31.42 -17.91 9.36
N GLU A 129 -30.10 -17.75 9.30
CA GLU A 129 -29.33 -18.25 8.17
C GLU A 129 -29.39 -19.79 8.15
N GLY A 130 -30.00 -20.35 7.11
CA GLY A 130 -30.03 -21.80 6.91
C GLY A 130 -28.68 -22.35 6.44
N VAL A 131 -28.53 -23.67 6.43
CA VAL A 131 -27.36 -24.34 5.84
C VAL A 131 -27.21 -24.08 4.33
N THR A 132 -28.30 -23.74 3.62
CA THR A 132 -28.34 -23.56 2.17
C THR A 132 -28.49 -22.09 1.72
N ASN A 133 -29.23 -21.26 2.47
CA ASN A 133 -29.47 -19.87 2.11
C ASN A 133 -28.75 -18.93 3.10
N LYS A 134 -27.46 -18.71 2.86
CA LYS A 134 -26.63 -17.80 3.65
C LYS A 134 -26.47 -16.46 2.92
N TYR A 135 -26.73 -15.35 3.59
CA TYR A 135 -26.46 -14.03 3.04
C TYR A 135 -24.96 -13.71 3.09
N PHE A 136 -24.26 -14.30 4.08
CA PHE A 136 -22.82 -14.24 4.27
C PHE A 136 -22.14 -15.60 4.06
N THR A 137 -21.09 -15.65 3.23
CA THR A 137 -20.17 -16.81 3.21
C THR A 137 -18.72 -16.33 3.15
N GLU A 138 -17.82 -17.02 3.84
CA GLU A 138 -16.37 -16.77 3.78
C GLU A 138 -15.88 -16.79 2.33
N ALA A 139 -16.43 -17.67 1.49
CA ALA A 139 -16.13 -17.73 0.05
C ALA A 139 -16.49 -16.43 -0.71
N ARG A 140 -17.63 -15.79 -0.44
CA ARG A 140 -17.99 -14.49 -1.06
C ARG A 140 -17.09 -13.36 -0.57
N VAL A 141 -16.73 -13.36 0.72
CA VAL A 141 -15.82 -12.35 1.28
C VAL A 141 -14.41 -12.50 0.69
N LEU A 142 -13.89 -13.72 0.64
CA LEU A 142 -12.59 -14.02 0.06
C LEU A 142 -12.53 -13.66 -1.43
N SER A 143 -13.62 -13.85 -2.18
CA SER A 143 -13.73 -13.40 -3.57
C SER A 143 -13.57 -11.87 -3.72
N VAL A 144 -14.19 -11.09 -2.83
CA VAL A 144 -14.08 -9.62 -2.86
C VAL A 144 -12.69 -9.14 -2.42
N VAL A 145 -12.09 -9.78 -1.40
CA VAL A 145 -10.76 -9.43 -0.90
C VAL A 145 -9.66 -9.83 -1.89
N SER A 146 -9.75 -11.01 -2.51
CA SER A 146 -8.78 -11.52 -3.49
C SER A 146 -8.64 -10.63 -4.72
N ASN A 147 -9.71 -9.92 -5.11
CA ASN A 147 -9.67 -8.95 -6.21
C ASN A 147 -9.00 -7.62 -5.85
N ARG A 148 -8.84 -7.28 -4.57
CA ARG A 148 -8.22 -6.02 -4.11
C ARG A 148 -6.83 -6.20 -3.50
N LEU A 149 -6.52 -7.41 -3.04
CA LEU A 149 -5.20 -7.81 -2.58
C LEU A 149 -4.95 -9.24 -3.07
N ARG A 150 -4.04 -9.41 -4.05
CA ARG A 150 -3.66 -10.73 -4.56
C ARG A 150 -2.83 -11.48 -3.52
N VAL A 151 -3.49 -12.08 -2.54
CA VAL A 151 -2.87 -13.00 -1.57
C VAL A 151 -3.00 -14.41 -2.12
N TYR A 152 -1.91 -14.96 -2.65
CA TYR A 152 -1.87 -16.35 -3.06
C TYR A 152 -1.60 -17.24 -1.85
N THR A 153 -2.45 -18.25 -1.64
CA THR A 153 -2.12 -19.35 -0.72
C THR A 153 -0.94 -20.15 -1.26
N TYR A 154 -0.25 -20.92 -0.41
CA TYR A 154 0.91 -21.73 -0.82
C TYR A 154 0.57 -22.68 -2.00
N ALA A 155 -0.63 -23.26 -2.01
CA ALA A 155 -1.11 -24.11 -3.10
C ALA A 155 -1.64 -23.34 -4.33
N GLY A 156 -1.91 -22.04 -4.20
CA GLY A 156 -2.44 -21.18 -5.26
C GLY A 156 -1.40 -20.26 -5.90
N ARG A 157 -0.10 -20.54 -5.71
CA ARG A 157 0.96 -19.74 -6.30
C ARG A 157 0.95 -19.85 -7.83
N PRO A 158 1.19 -18.75 -8.55
CA PRO A 158 1.28 -18.80 -10.00
C PRO A 158 2.37 -19.75 -10.48
N THR A 159 2.07 -20.52 -11.52
CA THR A 159 3.03 -21.38 -12.23
C THR A 159 3.73 -20.66 -13.38
N THR A 160 3.36 -19.40 -13.64
CA THR A 160 3.95 -18.48 -14.61
C THR A 160 4.05 -17.09 -14.00
N ASP A 161 4.94 -16.27 -14.55
CA ASP A 161 5.09 -14.89 -14.07
C ASP A 161 3.77 -14.14 -14.27
N VAL A 162 3.34 -13.43 -13.22
CA VAL A 162 2.05 -12.71 -13.22
C VAL A 162 2.35 -11.23 -13.29
N GLY A 163 1.76 -10.58 -14.29
CA GLY A 163 1.98 -9.18 -14.62
C GLY A 163 1.76 -8.18 -13.47
N PRO A 164 2.07 -6.91 -13.73
CA PRO A 164 2.44 -5.95 -12.70
C PRO A 164 1.35 -5.70 -11.66
N ILE A 165 1.77 -5.62 -10.40
CA ILE A 165 0.98 -5.21 -9.24
C ILE A 165 1.73 -4.10 -8.49
N TYR A 166 1.03 -3.21 -7.80
CA TYR A 166 1.66 -2.22 -6.93
C TYR A 166 1.67 -2.72 -5.48
N ILE A 167 2.85 -2.88 -4.89
CA ILE A 167 3.03 -3.29 -3.50
C ILE A 167 3.50 -2.09 -2.67
N VAL A 168 2.84 -1.83 -1.54
CA VAL A 168 3.24 -0.75 -0.63
C VAL A 168 4.68 -0.98 -0.15
N GLY A 169 5.52 0.04 -0.27
CA GLY A 169 6.96 -0.04 0.06
C GLY A 169 7.85 -0.60 -1.05
N LEU A 170 7.34 -1.46 -1.94
CA LEU A 170 8.10 -2.04 -3.06
C LEU A 170 7.76 -1.45 -4.43
N GLY A 171 6.71 -0.63 -4.55
CA GLY A 171 6.32 -0.04 -5.82
C GLY A 171 5.75 -1.07 -6.81
N PRO A 172 5.84 -0.81 -8.13
CA PRO A 172 5.43 -1.76 -9.16
C PRO A 172 6.30 -3.02 -9.13
N CYS A 173 5.67 -4.19 -9.02
CA CYS A 173 6.31 -5.49 -8.94
C CYS A 173 5.65 -6.50 -9.89
N GLU A 174 6.38 -7.52 -10.32
CA GLU A 174 5.90 -8.69 -11.07
C GLU A 174 6.14 -9.95 -10.24
N PHE A 175 5.21 -10.93 -10.29
CA PHE A 175 5.48 -12.21 -9.64
C PHE A 175 6.50 -12.99 -10.48
N ASN A 176 7.65 -13.32 -9.89
CA ASN A 176 8.67 -14.11 -10.53
C ASN A 176 8.64 -15.55 -9.99
N THR A 177 8.41 -16.50 -10.88
CA THR A 177 8.29 -17.94 -10.57
C THR A 177 9.60 -18.59 -10.15
N THR A 178 10.74 -18.10 -10.64
CA THR A 178 12.07 -18.60 -10.26
C THR A 178 12.40 -18.21 -8.82
N PHE A 179 12.06 -16.97 -8.45
CA PHE A 179 12.23 -16.46 -7.09
C PHE A 179 11.09 -16.86 -6.15
N ASN A 180 9.95 -17.30 -6.70
CA ASN A 180 8.76 -17.69 -5.96
C ASN A 180 8.21 -16.53 -5.10
N GLY A 181 8.22 -15.32 -5.66
CA GLY A 181 7.86 -14.08 -4.97
C GLY A 181 7.71 -12.89 -5.91
N TYR A 182 7.25 -11.75 -5.39
CA TYR A 182 7.15 -10.52 -6.16
C TYR A 182 8.49 -9.79 -6.21
N LEU A 183 9.00 -9.56 -7.42
CA LEU A 183 10.20 -8.77 -7.67
C LEU A 183 9.80 -7.39 -8.19
N PRO A 184 10.52 -6.32 -7.83
CA PRO A 184 10.28 -5.01 -8.41
C PRO A 184 10.48 -5.02 -9.92
N LEU A 185 9.51 -4.47 -10.65
CA LEU A 185 9.59 -4.31 -12.11
C LEU A 185 10.68 -3.29 -12.49
N VAL A 186 10.94 -2.33 -11.61
CA VAL A 186 11.98 -1.32 -11.77
C VAL A 186 13.00 -1.48 -10.64
N ARG A 187 14.27 -1.68 -10.97
CA ARG A 187 15.35 -1.60 -9.98
C ARG A 187 15.87 -0.17 -9.91
N TYR A 188 15.91 0.39 -8.71
CA TYR A 188 16.49 1.69 -8.45
C TYR A 188 17.95 1.53 -8.03
N ALA A 189 18.82 2.31 -8.65
CA ALA A 189 20.23 2.44 -8.29
C ALA A 189 20.61 3.92 -8.26
N ASP A 190 19.77 4.76 -7.64
CA ASP A 190 19.90 6.22 -7.66
C ASP A 190 20.87 6.73 -6.60
N CYS A 191 22.02 6.07 -6.46
CA CYS A 191 23.02 6.39 -5.45
C CYS A 191 24.41 6.55 -6.06
N TYR A 192 25.30 7.17 -5.29
CA TYR A 192 26.73 7.08 -5.48
C TYR A 192 27.44 7.11 -4.13
N VAL A 193 28.68 6.66 -4.09
CA VAL A 193 29.48 6.62 -2.86
C VAL A 193 30.58 7.69 -2.88
N GLU A 194 30.75 8.39 -1.75
CA GLU A 194 31.70 9.49 -1.54
C GLU A 194 32.24 9.51 -0.11
N GLY A 195 33.19 10.41 0.16
CA GLY A 195 33.63 10.69 1.53
C GLY A 195 32.50 11.28 2.38
N GLY A 196 32.34 10.77 3.60
CA GLY A 196 31.32 11.26 4.53
C GLY A 196 31.71 12.55 5.23
N GLY A 197 30.83 13.02 6.12
CA GLY A 197 31.06 14.25 6.91
C GLY A 197 31.93 14.04 8.15
N ALA A 198 31.93 12.82 8.71
CA ALA A 198 32.80 12.44 9.82
C ALA A 198 34.23 12.12 9.35
N ALA A 199 35.17 12.14 10.29
CA ALA A 199 36.53 11.71 10.00
C ALA A 199 36.54 10.21 9.64
N ASN A 200 37.23 9.87 8.56
CA ASN A 200 37.38 8.49 8.08
C ASN A 200 36.07 7.78 7.82
N SER A 201 35.08 8.49 7.27
CA SER A 201 33.79 7.91 6.95
C SER A 201 33.54 7.81 5.46
N VAL A 202 32.65 6.89 5.11
CA VAL A 202 32.17 6.66 3.75
C VAL A 202 30.67 6.84 3.75
N ARG A 203 30.16 7.57 2.76
CA ARG A 203 28.75 7.91 2.64
C ARG A 203 28.17 7.46 1.32
N LEU A 204 27.02 6.80 1.39
CA LEU A 204 26.13 6.58 0.26
C LEU A 204 25.17 7.75 0.15
N SER A 205 25.28 8.51 -0.94
CA SER A 205 24.52 9.72 -1.21
C SER A 205 23.53 9.51 -2.35
N ARG A 206 22.49 10.34 -2.38
CA ARG A 206 21.51 10.38 -3.49
C ARG A 206 22.17 10.86 -4.77
N PHE A 207 21.76 10.32 -5.91
CA PHE A 207 22.13 10.86 -7.22
C PHE A 207 20.95 11.55 -7.92
N ARG A 208 20.29 10.88 -8.86
CA ARG A 208 19.17 11.41 -9.66
C ARG A 208 17.79 11.05 -9.10
N GLY A 209 17.78 10.36 -7.97
CA GLY A 209 16.59 9.90 -7.27
C GLY A 209 16.92 9.67 -5.80
N SER A 210 16.04 8.96 -5.11
CA SER A 210 16.13 8.79 -3.65
C SER A 210 15.91 7.35 -3.20
N ARG A 211 16.09 6.37 -4.08
CA ARG A 211 15.80 4.97 -3.79
C ARG A 211 16.94 4.06 -4.24
N LEU A 212 17.11 2.98 -3.50
CA LEU A 212 18.00 1.88 -3.83
C LEU A 212 17.23 0.57 -3.65
N THR A 213 17.33 -0.34 -4.61
CA THR A 213 16.76 -1.68 -4.51
C THR A 213 17.74 -2.63 -3.83
N VAL A 214 17.39 -3.19 -2.68
CA VAL A 214 18.20 -4.17 -1.94
C VAL A 214 17.34 -5.40 -1.65
N LEU A 215 17.76 -6.59 -2.12
CA LEU A 215 17.03 -7.86 -1.99
C LEU A 215 15.52 -7.65 -2.12
N ASP A 216 15.15 -7.11 -3.28
CA ASP A 216 13.76 -6.89 -3.72
C ASP A 216 13.00 -5.75 -3.02
N LYS A 217 13.65 -5.04 -2.09
CA LYS A 217 13.07 -3.90 -1.38
C LYS A 217 13.57 -2.56 -1.89
N HIS A 218 12.64 -1.63 -2.11
CA HIS A 218 12.97 -0.24 -2.40
C HIS A 218 13.16 0.55 -1.12
N LEU A 219 14.41 0.73 -0.74
CA LEU A 219 14.77 1.47 0.45
C LEU A 219 14.98 2.95 0.10
N PRO A 220 14.40 3.88 0.87
CA PRO A 220 14.66 5.30 0.69
C PRO A 220 16.08 5.62 1.14
N ILE A 221 16.82 6.36 0.32
CA ILE A 221 18.09 6.97 0.70
C ILE A 221 17.75 8.28 1.42
N PRO A 222 18.18 8.52 2.67
CA PRO A 222 17.95 9.80 3.36
C PRO A 222 18.55 10.99 2.59
N GLY A 223 18.02 12.19 2.79
CA GLY A 223 18.56 13.41 2.16
C GLY A 223 20.00 13.70 2.56
N SER A 224 20.38 13.32 3.78
CA SER A 224 21.74 13.37 4.32
C SER A 224 22.66 12.26 3.81
N GLY A 225 22.15 11.30 3.04
CA GLY A 225 22.83 10.03 2.76
C GLY A 225 22.86 9.10 3.98
N VAL A 226 23.46 7.92 3.78
CA VAL A 226 23.76 6.94 4.84
C VAL A 226 25.27 6.87 4.99
N GLU A 227 25.77 7.01 6.22
CA GLU A 227 27.20 7.12 6.49
C GLU A 227 27.65 6.01 7.44
N ILE A 228 28.83 5.46 7.18
CA ILE A 228 29.51 4.51 8.06
C ILE A 228 30.92 5.02 8.39
N VAL A 229 31.38 4.77 9.61
CA VAL A 229 32.75 5.06 10.07
C VAL A 229 33.48 3.72 10.25
N PRO A 230 34.25 3.25 9.25
CA PRO A 230 34.97 2.00 9.36
C PRO A 230 36.06 2.04 10.42
N THR A 231 36.21 0.95 11.16
CA THR A 231 37.28 0.74 12.14
C THR A 231 38.19 -0.42 11.72
N GLY A 232 39.47 -0.36 12.10
CA GLY A 232 40.42 -1.47 11.87
C GLY A 232 40.75 -1.72 10.39
N ILE A 233 40.52 -0.74 9.52
CA ILE A 233 40.94 -0.81 8.13
C ILE A 233 42.46 -0.62 8.03
N VAL A 234 43.07 -1.27 7.03
CA VAL A 234 44.52 -1.24 6.78
C VAL A 234 44.80 -0.49 5.50
N GLN A 235 45.90 0.26 5.47
CA GLN A 235 46.35 1.00 4.30
C GLN A 235 46.48 0.08 3.06
N GLY A 236 45.88 0.50 1.95
CA GLY A 236 45.91 -0.23 0.68
C GLY A 236 45.04 -1.48 0.60
N SER A 237 44.42 -1.91 1.71
CA SER A 237 43.44 -3.01 1.69
C SER A 237 42.11 -2.50 1.14
N VAL A 238 41.55 -3.23 0.16
CA VAL A 238 40.25 -2.92 -0.44
C VAL A 238 39.14 -3.47 0.47
N ASN A 239 38.21 -2.60 0.83
CA ASN A 239 37.00 -2.95 1.57
C ASN A 239 35.79 -2.64 0.69
N TYR A 240 34.96 -3.63 0.44
CA TYR A 240 33.73 -3.53 -0.31
C TYR A 240 32.61 -3.06 0.61
N LEU A 241 31.86 -2.06 0.14
CA LEU A 241 30.74 -1.44 0.85
C LEU A 241 29.45 -2.07 0.36
N TYR A 242 28.67 -2.61 1.30
CA TYR A 242 27.39 -3.23 1.04
C TYR A 242 26.26 -2.46 1.71
N ALA A 243 25.15 -2.29 1.00
CA ALA A 243 23.93 -1.76 1.54
C ALA A 243 22.95 -2.89 1.88
N TYR A 244 22.24 -2.75 2.99
CA TYR A 244 21.29 -3.75 3.48
C TYR A 244 20.01 -3.09 4.02
N ASP A 245 18.94 -3.89 4.14
CA ASP A 245 17.72 -3.48 4.83
C ASP A 245 17.89 -3.54 6.34
N ASN A 246 17.94 -2.39 6.99
CA ASN A 246 17.96 -2.25 8.43
C ASN A 246 16.54 -1.92 8.93
N SER A 247 15.67 -2.92 8.97
CA SER A 247 14.30 -2.80 9.47
C SER A 247 13.47 -1.70 8.79
N GLY A 248 13.55 -1.61 7.46
CA GLY A 248 12.85 -0.63 6.63
C GLY A 248 13.65 0.64 6.33
N SER A 249 14.85 0.79 6.90
CA SER A 249 15.79 1.87 6.59
C SER A 249 17.04 1.33 5.91
N LEU A 250 17.71 2.16 5.11
CA LEU A 250 18.95 1.75 4.46
C LEU A 250 20.11 1.73 5.46
N GLY A 251 20.77 0.58 5.62
CA GLY A 251 22.00 0.42 6.39
C GLY A 251 23.22 0.19 5.48
N LEU A 252 24.42 0.43 6.02
CA LEU A 252 25.69 0.14 5.35
C LEU A 252 26.55 -0.79 6.22
N GLU A 253 27.22 -1.73 5.59
CA GLU A 253 28.27 -2.56 6.18
C GLU A 253 29.46 -2.65 5.22
N TYR A 254 30.61 -3.12 5.69
CA TYR A 254 31.78 -3.35 4.84
C TYR A 254 32.41 -4.71 5.09
N SER A 255 33.11 -5.21 4.09
CA SER A 255 33.82 -6.49 4.14
C SER A 255 35.02 -6.48 3.19
N THR A 256 36.04 -7.27 3.48
CA THR A 256 37.14 -7.53 2.54
C THR A 256 36.76 -8.54 1.44
N THR A 257 35.59 -9.18 1.54
CA THR A 257 35.08 -10.10 0.53
C THR A 257 34.51 -9.35 -0.67
N PRO A 258 34.97 -9.63 -1.91
CA PRO A 258 34.46 -9.01 -3.12
C PRO A 258 33.02 -9.43 -3.41
N GLY A 259 32.29 -8.59 -4.14
CA GLY A 259 30.92 -8.90 -4.54
C GLY A 259 30.87 -10.01 -5.59
N ALA A 260 29.77 -10.77 -5.61
CA ALA A 260 29.46 -11.77 -6.63
C ALA A 260 28.06 -11.54 -7.20
N VAL A 261 27.86 -11.90 -8.47
CA VAL A 261 26.54 -11.81 -9.12
C VAL A 261 25.58 -12.80 -8.48
N TYR A 262 24.46 -12.29 -7.98
CA TYR A 262 23.36 -13.12 -7.50
C TYR A 262 22.54 -13.62 -8.69
N ALA A 263 22.58 -14.92 -8.94
CA ALA A 263 21.96 -15.52 -10.13
C ALA A 263 20.46 -15.22 -10.29
N ALA A 264 19.72 -15.02 -9.19
CA ALA A 264 18.28 -14.80 -9.26
C ALA A 264 17.89 -13.39 -9.74
N THR A 265 18.67 -12.36 -9.40
CA THR A 265 18.34 -10.96 -9.74
C THR A 265 19.34 -10.30 -10.68
N GLY A 266 20.54 -10.87 -10.82
CA GLY A 266 21.68 -10.26 -11.54
C GLY A 266 22.39 -9.16 -10.75
N ASP A 267 21.93 -8.83 -9.55
CA ASP A 267 22.57 -7.84 -8.70
C ASP A 267 23.91 -8.36 -8.16
N VAL A 268 24.89 -7.47 -7.98
CA VAL A 268 26.15 -7.84 -7.33
C VAL A 268 25.97 -7.71 -5.83
N VAL A 269 26.12 -8.82 -5.10
CA VAL A 269 25.87 -8.91 -3.66
C VAL A 269 27.07 -9.52 -2.93
N LYS A 270 27.04 -9.50 -1.60
CA LYS A 270 28.03 -10.23 -0.81
C LYS A 270 27.89 -11.74 -1.07
N PRO A 271 28.98 -12.48 -1.37
CA PRO A 271 28.90 -13.91 -1.65
C PRO A 271 28.21 -14.68 -0.52
N GLY A 272 27.20 -15.47 -0.87
CA GLY A 272 26.41 -16.25 0.09
C GLY A 272 25.35 -15.46 0.86
N ASP A 273 25.23 -14.14 0.66
CA ASP A 273 24.26 -13.30 1.36
C ASP A 273 23.63 -12.24 0.43
N PRO A 274 22.50 -12.57 -0.22
CA PRO A 274 21.90 -11.69 -1.22
C PRO A 274 21.21 -10.46 -0.60
N SER A 275 21.08 -10.38 0.73
CA SER A 275 20.52 -9.20 1.42
C SER A 275 21.49 -8.01 1.51
N ARG A 276 22.73 -8.18 1.03
CA ARG A 276 23.81 -7.19 1.06
C ARG A 276 24.19 -6.82 -0.37
N LEU A 277 23.66 -5.72 -0.89
CA LEU A 277 23.94 -5.21 -2.23
C LEU A 277 25.27 -4.46 -2.28
N LEU A 278 26.15 -4.76 -3.24
CA LEU A 278 27.38 -4.00 -3.44
C LEU A 278 27.06 -2.59 -3.95
N VAL A 279 27.54 -1.57 -3.25
CA VAL A 279 27.29 -0.16 -3.60
C VAL A 279 28.58 0.62 -3.88
N GLY A 280 29.72 0.11 -3.43
CA GLY A 280 31.01 0.72 -3.68
C GLY A 280 32.14 -0.04 -3.02
N PHE A 281 33.30 0.58 -3.01
CA PHE A 281 34.47 0.10 -2.29
C PHE A 281 35.36 1.27 -1.86
N PHE A 282 36.21 1.01 -0.88
CA PHE A 282 37.10 2.01 -0.34
C PHE A 282 38.38 1.40 0.25
N THR A 283 39.35 2.27 0.48
CA THR A 283 40.58 1.97 1.22
C THR A 283 40.96 3.17 2.07
N MET A 284 42.11 3.12 2.73
CA MET A 284 42.72 4.27 3.39
C MET A 284 44.10 4.60 2.82
N GLU A 285 44.43 5.88 2.88
CA GLU A 285 45.76 6.43 2.61
C GLU A 285 46.39 6.92 3.91
N SER A 286 47.52 6.32 4.28
CA SER A 286 48.18 6.49 5.57
C SER A 286 47.22 6.17 6.72
N ASN A 287 46.60 7.17 7.34
CA ASN A 287 45.65 7.01 8.45
C ASN A 287 44.26 7.58 8.15
N GLN A 288 43.95 7.88 6.87
CA GLN A 288 42.72 8.56 6.50
C GLN A 288 42.04 7.98 5.26
N ILE A 289 40.71 7.98 5.26
CA ILE A 289 39.93 7.78 4.03
C ILE A 289 39.84 9.13 3.33
N ILE A 290 40.60 9.30 2.25
CA ILE A 290 40.68 10.57 1.51
C ILE A 290 39.88 10.45 0.22
N ASP A 291 38.94 11.36 -0.02
CA ASP A 291 38.24 11.51 -1.32
C ASP A 291 38.37 12.95 -1.83
N SER A 292 39.58 13.33 -2.19
CA SER A 292 39.92 14.67 -2.69
C SER A 292 40.89 14.59 -3.87
N LEU A 293 41.34 15.73 -4.39
CA LEU A 293 42.34 15.74 -5.46
C LEU A 293 43.69 15.15 -5.00
N SER A 294 43.97 15.04 -3.70
CA SER A 294 45.22 14.48 -3.21
C SER A 294 45.26 12.95 -3.24
N ALA A 295 44.10 12.30 -3.11
CA ALA A 295 43.91 10.86 -3.23
C ALA A 295 42.41 10.53 -3.32
N ARG A 296 42.06 9.48 -4.06
CA ARG A 296 40.69 9.03 -4.27
C ARG A 296 40.53 7.61 -3.75
N CYS A 297 40.38 7.48 -2.44
CA CYS A 297 40.29 6.20 -1.72
C CYS A 297 38.89 5.60 -1.72
N ILE A 298 37.94 6.16 -2.48
CA ILE A 298 36.55 5.69 -2.54
C ILE A 298 36.14 5.61 -4.00
N GLY A 299 35.56 4.48 -4.40
CA GLY A 299 34.89 4.36 -5.68
C GLY A 299 33.48 3.82 -5.56
N SER A 300 32.60 4.40 -6.37
CA SER A 300 31.19 4.05 -6.42
C SER A 300 30.98 2.87 -7.36
N PHE A 301 30.09 1.93 -7.01
CA PHE A 301 29.71 0.85 -7.92
C PHE A 301 28.67 1.33 -8.93
N PHE A 302 27.62 1.99 -8.42
CA PHE A 302 26.57 2.62 -9.22
C PHE A 302 26.95 4.05 -9.61
N ASN A 303 26.42 4.51 -10.75
CA ASN A 303 26.62 5.87 -11.27
C ASN A 303 28.07 6.34 -11.19
N ARG A 304 28.97 5.50 -11.69
CA ARG A 304 30.42 5.74 -11.66
C ARG A 304 30.75 7.06 -12.34
N ARG A 305 31.70 7.79 -11.76
CA ARG A 305 32.15 9.08 -12.28
C ARG A 305 33.68 9.05 -12.39
N PRO A 306 34.25 9.67 -13.43
CA PRO A 306 35.67 9.91 -13.47
C PRO A 306 36.11 10.69 -12.23
N LYS A 307 37.13 10.18 -11.54
CA LYS A 307 37.73 10.84 -10.39
C LYS A 307 39.19 11.15 -10.70
N THR A 308 39.58 12.41 -10.55
CA THR A 308 40.96 12.88 -10.77
C THR A 308 41.72 13.01 -9.47
N VAL A 309 43.00 12.67 -9.53
CA VAL A 309 44.04 12.91 -8.53
C VAL A 309 45.13 13.78 -9.16
N THR A 310 45.60 14.77 -8.41
CA THR A 310 46.74 15.59 -8.73
C THR A 310 47.74 15.52 -7.58
N SER A 311 48.99 15.20 -7.88
CA SER A 311 50.08 15.14 -6.89
C SER A 311 51.34 15.79 -7.43
N SER A 312 52.02 16.56 -6.59
CA SER A 312 53.41 16.92 -6.83
C SER A 312 54.32 15.81 -6.34
N VAL A 313 55.34 15.47 -7.12
CA VAL A 313 56.49 14.67 -6.70
C VAL A 313 57.53 15.67 -6.16
N PRO A 314 57.70 15.82 -4.83
CA PRO A 314 58.75 16.69 -4.30
C PRO A 314 60.12 16.13 -4.68
N SER A 315 61.09 17.02 -4.91
CA SER A 315 62.47 16.76 -5.38
C SER A 315 63.04 15.39 -4.97
N ALA A 316 62.71 14.34 -5.73
CA ALA A 316 63.13 12.99 -5.42
C ALA A 316 64.44 12.74 -6.16
N ALA A 317 65.50 12.45 -5.41
CA ALA A 317 66.81 12.15 -5.96
C ALA A 317 67.19 10.70 -5.69
N THR A 318 67.76 10.03 -6.67
CA THR A 318 68.27 8.66 -6.52
C THR A 318 69.55 8.47 -7.32
N ALA A 319 70.44 7.61 -6.81
CA ALA A 319 71.61 7.11 -7.53
C ALA A 319 71.41 5.67 -8.04
N SER A 320 70.19 5.14 -7.89
CA SER A 320 69.88 3.76 -8.25
C SER A 320 69.97 3.55 -9.76
N THR A 321 70.60 2.45 -10.16
CA THR A 321 70.60 1.97 -11.55
C THR A 321 69.35 1.17 -11.89
N THR A 322 68.53 0.85 -10.89
CA THR A 322 67.24 0.20 -11.04
C THR A 322 66.10 1.15 -10.68
N PRO A 323 64.90 0.94 -11.24
CA PRO A 323 63.75 1.83 -11.03
C PRO A 323 63.39 2.02 -9.54
N VAL A 324 63.35 3.27 -9.06
CA VAL A 324 62.93 3.64 -7.70
C VAL A 324 61.67 4.48 -7.73
N PHE A 325 60.63 4.06 -7.00
CA PHE A 325 59.35 4.76 -6.93
C PHE A 325 59.48 6.07 -6.13
N ALA A 326 59.30 7.20 -6.80
CA ALA A 326 59.54 8.52 -6.23
C ALA A 326 58.36 9.01 -5.37
N THR A 327 57.13 8.81 -5.85
CA THR A 327 55.90 9.06 -5.07
C THR A 327 54.73 8.34 -5.73
N GLY A 328 53.71 8.02 -4.94
CA GLY A 328 52.45 7.51 -5.44
C GLY A 328 51.27 8.02 -4.64
N ARG A 329 50.14 8.20 -5.31
CA ARG A 329 48.85 8.53 -4.68
C ARG A 329 47.83 7.46 -4.99
N ARG A 330 46.88 7.24 -4.07
CA ARG A 330 45.84 6.24 -4.30
C ARG A 330 44.72 6.73 -5.17
N ILE A 331 44.25 5.82 -6.00
CA ILE A 331 42.96 5.89 -6.68
C ILE A 331 42.32 4.51 -6.70
N MET A 332 41.03 4.46 -6.37
CA MET A 332 40.21 3.27 -6.54
C MET A 332 39.86 3.10 -8.02
N CYS A 333 40.05 1.89 -8.53
CA CYS A 333 39.78 1.54 -9.92
C CYS A 333 39.12 0.17 -9.96
N TRP A 334 37.95 0.05 -10.61
CA TRP A 334 37.29 -1.25 -10.77
C TRP A 334 38.00 -2.10 -11.84
N ALA A 335 37.76 -3.40 -11.81
CA ALA A 335 38.14 -4.28 -12.92
C ALA A 335 37.55 -3.77 -14.25
N GLY A 336 38.38 -3.72 -15.28
CA GLY A 336 38.02 -3.24 -16.61
C GLY A 336 38.07 -1.72 -16.79
N GLU A 337 38.21 -0.93 -15.72
CA GLU A 337 38.37 0.52 -15.83
C GLU A 337 39.78 0.88 -16.32
N THR A 338 39.87 2.01 -17.03
CA THR A 338 41.15 2.53 -17.51
C THR A 338 41.62 3.64 -16.58
N LEU A 339 42.84 3.51 -16.10
CA LEU A 339 43.56 4.56 -15.41
C LEU A 339 44.38 5.34 -16.43
N ASP A 340 43.99 6.59 -16.67
CA ASP A 340 44.73 7.52 -17.51
C ASP A 340 45.71 8.31 -16.63
N MET A 341 47.00 8.17 -16.91
CA MET A 341 48.09 8.77 -16.15
C MET A 341 48.84 9.77 -17.02
N LYS A 342 49.14 10.94 -16.45
CA LYS A 342 49.88 12.03 -17.06
C LYS A 342 50.90 12.58 -16.09
N VAL A 343 52.14 12.70 -16.52
CA VAL A 343 53.17 13.41 -15.75
C VAL A 343 53.79 14.50 -16.62
N SER A 344 54.07 15.64 -16.00
CA SER A 344 54.73 16.79 -16.59
C SER A 344 55.64 17.44 -15.56
N GLY A 345 56.88 17.77 -15.93
CA GLY A 345 57.80 18.52 -15.08
C GLY A 345 59.21 18.53 -15.65
N ALA A 346 60.22 18.45 -14.78
CA ALA A 346 61.62 18.45 -15.19
C ALA A 346 62.46 17.49 -14.35
N GLY A 347 63.46 16.89 -14.99
CA GLY A 347 64.50 16.09 -14.35
C GLY A 347 65.87 16.76 -14.49
N THR A 348 66.80 16.36 -13.63
CA THR A 348 68.22 16.73 -13.68
C THR A 348 69.07 15.49 -13.51
N THR A 349 70.29 15.50 -14.04
CA THR A 349 71.32 14.49 -13.75
C THR A 349 72.55 15.17 -13.17
N SER A 350 73.26 14.50 -12.26
CA SER A 350 74.46 15.06 -11.62
C SER A 350 75.65 15.19 -12.57
N GLN A 351 75.58 14.59 -13.76
CA GLN A 351 76.60 14.71 -14.80
C GLN A 351 76.00 15.19 -16.12
N ALA A 352 76.79 15.92 -16.90
CA ALA A 352 76.44 16.36 -18.25
C ALA A 352 76.33 15.16 -19.21
N LEU A 353 75.38 15.20 -20.15
CA LEU A 353 75.15 14.17 -21.17
C LEU A 353 74.86 12.77 -20.60
N GLN A 354 74.52 12.67 -19.31
CA GLN A 354 74.12 11.44 -18.67
C GLN A 354 72.62 11.20 -18.81
N ALA A 355 72.22 9.98 -19.16
CA ALA A 355 70.82 9.61 -19.24
C ALA A 355 70.25 9.34 -17.83
N GLY A 356 69.29 10.15 -17.43
CA GLY A 356 68.32 9.83 -16.38
C GLY A 356 67.04 9.28 -17.01
N TYR A 357 66.39 8.35 -16.33
CA TYR A 357 65.19 7.70 -16.82
C TYR A 357 64.02 7.97 -15.89
N TYR A 358 62.83 8.07 -16.47
CA TYR A 358 61.58 8.19 -15.73
C TYR A 358 60.49 7.36 -16.41
N ALA A 359 59.57 6.82 -15.62
CA ALA A 359 58.41 6.10 -16.14
C ALA A 359 57.20 6.26 -15.22
N LEU A 360 56.01 6.09 -15.77
CA LEU A 360 54.78 5.93 -15.02
C LEU A 360 54.70 4.49 -14.50
N ALA A 361 54.33 4.36 -13.23
CA ALA A 361 54.28 3.09 -12.53
C ALA A 361 53.06 2.97 -11.62
N ILE A 362 52.69 1.74 -11.32
CA ILE A 362 51.64 1.39 -10.36
C ILE A 362 52.27 0.59 -9.22
N GLY A 363 52.07 1.02 -7.98
CA GLY A 363 52.75 0.41 -6.83
C GLY A 363 54.24 0.73 -6.80
N THR A 364 55.03 -0.03 -6.06
CA THR A 364 56.43 0.33 -5.76
C THR A 364 57.45 -0.03 -6.85
N THR A 365 57.11 -0.89 -7.83
CA THR A 365 58.06 -1.32 -8.88
C THR A 365 57.43 -1.67 -10.23
N ASN A 366 56.10 -1.72 -10.40
CA ASN A 366 55.50 -2.13 -11.67
C ASN A 366 55.44 -0.94 -12.64
N ILE A 367 56.47 -0.81 -13.47
CA ILE A 367 56.49 0.11 -14.61
C ILE A 367 55.39 -0.32 -15.59
N VAL A 368 54.53 0.62 -15.96
CA VAL A 368 53.44 0.36 -16.92
C VAL A 368 53.69 1.06 -18.26
N SER A 369 54.44 2.16 -18.28
CA SER A 369 54.79 2.88 -19.51
C SER A 369 56.18 2.55 -20.04
N TYR A 370 56.45 2.84 -21.30
CA TYR A 370 57.83 2.89 -21.80
C TYR A 370 58.65 4.00 -21.08
N PRO A 371 59.92 3.76 -20.72
CA PRO A 371 60.76 4.76 -20.07
C PRO A 371 61.01 5.99 -20.96
N GLY A 372 60.80 7.18 -20.40
CA GLY A 372 61.29 8.45 -20.94
C GLY A 372 62.74 8.71 -20.51
N ILE A 373 63.42 9.58 -21.25
CA ILE A 373 64.83 9.93 -21.02
C ILE A 373 64.95 11.43 -20.78
N VAL A 374 65.71 11.79 -19.74
CA VAL A 374 66.16 13.16 -19.46
C VAL A 374 67.69 13.15 -19.55
N GLN A 375 68.25 13.88 -20.51
CA GLN A 375 69.71 13.94 -20.72
C GLN A 375 70.13 15.40 -20.92
N PRO A 376 70.40 16.15 -19.83
CA PRO A 376 70.78 17.54 -19.94
C PRO A 376 72.19 17.70 -20.51
N SER A 377 72.42 18.81 -21.21
CA SER A 377 73.73 19.15 -21.80
C SER A 377 74.78 19.54 -20.76
N THR A 378 74.34 19.95 -19.57
CA THR A 378 75.17 20.37 -18.44
C THR A 378 74.72 19.65 -17.18
N ALA A 379 75.65 19.39 -16.26
CA ALA A 379 75.32 18.81 -14.95
C ALA A 379 74.29 19.69 -14.20
N ASN A 380 73.29 19.06 -13.59
CA ASN A 380 72.21 19.68 -12.82
C ASN A 380 71.31 20.64 -13.62
N GLN A 381 71.41 20.69 -14.95
CA GLN A 381 70.48 21.46 -15.77
C GLN A 381 69.13 20.75 -15.82
N PHE A 382 68.05 21.51 -15.64
CA PHE A 382 66.69 21.02 -15.81
C PHE A 382 66.41 20.71 -17.28
N SER A 383 65.88 19.52 -17.54
CA SER A 383 65.36 19.13 -18.83
C SER A 383 63.92 18.64 -18.69
N THR A 384 63.07 19.06 -19.63
CA THR A 384 61.63 18.84 -19.58
C THR A 384 61.31 17.35 -19.71
N ALA A 385 60.38 16.89 -18.89
CA ALA A 385 59.85 15.54 -18.91
C ALA A 385 58.33 15.61 -19.01
N SER A 386 57.76 14.92 -19.99
CA SER A 386 56.31 14.72 -20.10
C SER A 386 56.04 13.31 -20.61
N MET A 387 55.01 12.67 -20.11
CA MET A 387 54.49 11.42 -20.66
C MET A 387 53.05 11.19 -20.23
N ASP A 388 52.29 10.56 -21.12
CA ASP A 388 50.90 10.18 -20.92
C ASP A 388 50.79 8.67 -21.19
N PHE A 389 50.07 7.92 -20.34
CA PHE A 389 49.90 6.47 -20.47
C PHE A 389 48.55 6.03 -19.92
N GLY A 390 47.87 5.13 -20.64
CA GLY A 390 46.61 4.51 -20.21
C GLY A 390 46.85 3.06 -19.78
N PHE A 391 46.35 2.69 -18.61
CA PHE A 391 46.43 1.34 -18.05
C PHE A 391 45.03 0.78 -17.80
N THR A 392 44.67 -0.35 -18.41
CA THR A 392 43.42 -1.05 -18.07
C THR A 392 43.65 -1.98 -16.88
N ASN A 393 42.88 -1.77 -15.82
CA ASN A 393 42.98 -2.55 -14.61
C ASN A 393 42.28 -3.91 -14.78
N THR A 394 42.90 -5.00 -14.33
CA THR A 394 42.37 -6.36 -14.50
C THR A 394 41.51 -6.85 -13.34
N GLY A 395 41.60 -6.22 -12.17
CA GLY A 395 40.84 -6.59 -10.97
C GLY A 395 40.55 -5.38 -10.08
N ASP A 396 39.55 -5.48 -9.22
CA ASP A 396 39.18 -4.41 -8.29
C ASP A 396 40.35 -4.05 -7.37
N ALA A 397 40.86 -2.82 -7.45
CA ALA A 397 42.11 -2.47 -6.80
C ALA A 397 42.18 -1.03 -6.29
N ALA A 398 42.90 -0.87 -5.18
CA ALA A 398 43.45 0.40 -4.72
C ALA A 398 44.82 0.62 -5.38
N LEU A 399 44.83 1.27 -6.53
CA LEU A 399 46.06 1.50 -7.30
C LEU A 399 46.86 2.67 -6.70
N SER A 400 48.17 2.48 -6.52
CA SER A 400 49.09 3.55 -6.15
C SER A 400 49.80 4.06 -7.40
N ALA A 401 49.18 5.00 -8.10
CA ALA A 401 49.70 5.56 -9.34
C ALA A 401 50.81 6.58 -9.03
N GLY A 402 51.95 6.45 -9.71
CA GLY A 402 53.14 7.24 -9.40
C GLY A 402 54.16 7.32 -10.52
N VAL A 403 55.31 7.89 -10.17
CA VAL A 403 56.47 8.03 -11.06
C VAL A 403 57.65 7.28 -10.48
N THR A 404 58.36 6.56 -11.33
CA THR A 404 59.59 5.85 -10.99
C THR A 404 60.76 6.48 -11.73
N VAL A 405 61.92 6.61 -11.08
CA VAL A 405 63.13 7.21 -11.64
C VAL A 405 64.37 6.37 -11.37
N TRP A 406 65.35 6.42 -12.28
CA TRP A 406 66.65 5.75 -12.14
C TRP A 406 67.69 6.38 -13.08
N VAL A 407 68.95 5.96 -12.96
CA VAL A 407 70.07 6.45 -13.77
C VAL A 407 70.90 5.32 -14.37
N ALA A 408 71.66 5.60 -15.44
CA ALA A 408 72.72 4.68 -15.87
C ALA A 408 73.94 4.71 -14.93
N SER A 409 74.23 5.87 -14.32
CA SER A 409 75.32 6.12 -13.37
C SER A 409 75.06 7.45 -12.65
N GLY A 410 75.86 7.83 -11.64
CA GLY A 410 75.68 9.12 -10.96
C GLY A 410 74.37 9.23 -10.17
N SER A 411 73.62 10.32 -10.34
CA SER A 411 72.32 10.51 -9.69
C SER A 411 71.35 11.33 -10.56
N VAL A 412 70.06 11.02 -10.46
CA VAL A 412 68.96 11.77 -11.09
C VAL A 412 68.17 12.48 -9.99
N GLY A 413 67.84 13.74 -10.23
CA GLY A 413 66.84 14.48 -9.47
C GLY A 413 65.61 14.70 -10.33
N CYS A 414 64.43 14.73 -9.71
CA CYS A 414 63.21 15.04 -10.45
C CYS A 414 62.24 15.91 -9.67
N GLN A 415 61.56 16.79 -10.40
CA GLN A 415 60.43 17.57 -9.93
C GLN A 415 59.31 17.42 -10.95
N TYR A 416 58.29 16.65 -10.61
CA TYR A 416 57.19 16.32 -11.50
C TYR A 416 55.85 16.68 -10.90
N GLN A 417 54.95 17.17 -11.74
CA GLN A 417 53.53 17.20 -11.46
C GLN A 417 52.89 15.98 -12.12
N LEU A 418 52.22 15.18 -11.30
CA LEU A 418 51.51 13.98 -11.72
C LEU A 418 50.01 14.27 -11.64
N ASN A 419 49.30 13.99 -12.73
CA ASN A 419 47.84 14.02 -12.82
C ASN A 419 47.38 12.66 -13.32
N PHE A 420 46.41 12.05 -12.65
CA PHE A 420 45.81 10.83 -13.16
C PHE A 420 44.35 10.76 -12.81
N SER A 421 43.59 10.09 -13.66
CA SER A 421 42.16 9.88 -13.47
C SER A 421 41.81 8.45 -13.82
N ALA A 422 41.00 7.83 -12.97
CA ALA A 422 40.35 6.59 -13.34
C ALA A 422 39.09 6.97 -14.12
N THR A 423 39.00 6.47 -15.34
CA THR A 423 37.92 6.77 -16.29
C THR A 423 37.24 5.46 -16.65
N THR A 424 35.92 5.42 -16.48
CA THR A 424 35.09 4.37 -17.06
C THR A 424 35.07 4.59 -18.57
N ARG A 425 35.71 3.71 -19.35
CA ARG A 425 35.29 3.53 -20.74
C ARG A 425 33.96 2.77 -20.69
N LEU A 426 32.87 3.47 -20.99
CA LEU A 426 31.59 2.84 -21.28
C LEU A 426 31.70 2.01 -22.56
#